data_AF-A0A800K650-F1
#
_entry.id   AF-A0A800K650-F1
#
_cell.length_a   1.000
_cell.length_b   1.000
_cell.length_c   1.000
_cell.angle_alpha   90.00
_cell.angle_beta   90.00
_cell.angle_gamma   90.00
#
_symmetry.space_group_name_H-M   'P 1'
#
loop_
_entity.id
_entity.type
_entity.pdbx_description
1 polymer ?
#
loop_
_entity_poly.entity_id
_entity_poly.type
_entity_poly.pdbx_seq_one_letter_code
_entity_poly.pdbx_strand_id
1 'polypeptide(L)'
;MIAAPAVDLRRGRCVQLVGGRPEHEAVSLPDPVAVAERWWEIGFGTVHLVDLDAALGDGDNLALLEALLAATQAETQVGGGIRDDDRADALIAAGADRIIVGTRALEDPAWLVGLTERHPARVMVALDTRDGRVLSKGSNPILHATQRRRFLASDSSADTNSCNSRRWELHGKDPQ
;
A
#
# COMPACT_ATOMS: atom_id res chain seq x y z
N MET A 1 -0.32 6.80 15.74
CA MET A 1 -1.19 6.90 14.55
C MET A 1 -0.31 7.27 13.39
N ILE A 2 -0.38 6.57 12.26
CA ILE A 2 0.35 6.92 11.03
C ILE A 2 -0.65 7.62 10.10
N ALA A 3 -0.25 8.74 9.51
CA ALA A 3 -0.99 9.41 8.44
C ALA A 3 -0.17 9.27 7.15
N ALA A 4 -0.77 8.68 6.12
CA ALA A 4 -0.15 8.48 4.82
C ALA A 4 -1.03 9.12 3.74
N PRO A 5 -0.71 10.33 3.26
CA PRO A 5 -1.44 10.93 2.14
C PRO A 5 -1.29 10.09 0.87
N ALA A 6 -2.33 10.11 0.04
CA ALA A 6 -2.38 9.36 -1.21
C ALA A 6 -2.07 10.24 -2.42
N VAL A 7 -1.39 9.66 -3.40
CA VAL A 7 -1.17 10.21 -4.75
C VAL A 7 -1.65 9.17 -5.75
N ASP A 8 -2.84 9.40 -6.32
CA ASP A 8 -3.40 8.51 -7.33
C ASP A 8 -2.97 8.99 -8.72
N LEU A 9 -2.36 8.09 -9.50
CA LEU A 9 -1.81 8.36 -10.82
C LEU A 9 -2.76 7.89 -11.90
N ARG A 10 -3.09 8.79 -12.82
CA ARG A 10 -3.87 8.47 -14.01
C ARG A 10 -3.45 9.35 -15.17
N ARG A 11 -3.14 8.76 -16.32
CA ARG A 11 -2.69 9.45 -17.55
C ARG A 11 -1.56 10.45 -17.28
N GLY A 12 -0.59 10.05 -16.46
CA GLY A 12 0.54 10.89 -16.07
C GLY A 12 0.22 12.07 -15.15
N ARG A 13 -0.96 12.10 -14.52
CA ARG A 13 -1.40 13.18 -13.62
C ARG A 13 -1.78 12.63 -12.26
N CYS A 14 -1.73 13.50 -11.24
CA CYS A 14 -2.23 13.19 -9.91
C CYS A 14 -3.71 13.52 -9.87
N VAL A 15 -4.56 12.53 -9.64
CA VAL A 15 -6.02 12.68 -9.66
C VAL A 15 -6.64 12.34 -8.32
N GLN A 16 -7.89 12.75 -8.13
CA GLN A 16 -8.73 12.26 -7.04
C GLN A 16 -10.10 11.89 -7.62
N LEU A 17 -10.49 10.62 -7.51
CA LEU A 17 -11.78 10.14 -7.99
C LEU A 17 -12.88 10.36 -6.95
N VAL A 18 -14.07 10.76 -7.39
CA VAL A 18 -15.26 10.85 -6.53
C VAL A 18 -15.87 9.46 -6.39
N GLY A 19 -15.77 8.87 -5.20
CA GLY A 19 -16.32 7.54 -4.92
C GLY A 19 -15.69 6.42 -5.75
N GLY A 20 -14.42 6.58 -6.16
CA GLY A 20 -13.69 5.60 -6.96
C GLY A 20 -14.16 5.45 -8.41
N ARG A 21 -14.99 6.39 -8.90
CA ARG A 21 -15.52 6.36 -10.27
C ARG A 21 -14.60 7.08 -11.24
N PRO A 22 -14.05 6.40 -12.26
CA PRO A 22 -13.14 7.02 -13.23
C PRO A 22 -13.78 8.14 -14.07
N GLU A 23 -15.10 8.19 -14.15
CA GLU A 23 -15.82 9.24 -14.89
C GLU A 23 -15.92 10.56 -14.11
N HIS A 24 -15.60 10.56 -12.81
CA HIS A 24 -15.73 11.71 -11.93
C HIS A 24 -14.40 12.03 -11.23
N GLU A 25 -13.62 12.93 -11.85
CA GLU A 25 -12.39 13.48 -11.28
C GLU A 25 -12.70 14.79 -10.55
N ALA A 26 -12.38 14.87 -9.26
CA ALA A 26 -12.56 16.10 -8.45
C ALA A 26 -11.35 17.04 -8.53
N VAL A 27 -10.15 16.47 -8.65
CA VAL A 27 -8.87 17.19 -8.67
C VAL A 27 -7.98 16.54 -9.72
N SER A 28 -7.25 17.34 -10.49
CA SER A 28 -6.23 16.89 -11.43
C SER A 28 -5.03 17.84 -11.38
N LEU A 29 -3.94 17.40 -10.75
CA LEU A 29 -2.69 18.14 -10.66
C LEU A 29 -1.71 17.62 -11.72
N PRO A 30 -0.99 18.51 -12.45
CA PRO A 30 -0.18 18.12 -13.59
C PRO A 30 1.16 17.47 -13.21
N ASP A 31 1.65 17.70 -11.99
CA ASP A 31 2.97 17.23 -11.54
C ASP A 31 2.83 16.37 -10.28
N PRO A 32 2.73 15.04 -10.44
CA PRO A 32 2.66 14.11 -9.31
C PRO A 32 3.92 14.12 -8.46
N VAL A 33 5.10 14.35 -9.06
CA VAL A 33 6.39 14.34 -8.36
C VAL A 33 6.41 15.45 -7.32
N ALA A 34 6.05 16.67 -7.73
CA ALA A 34 5.94 17.81 -6.82
C ALA A 34 4.92 17.57 -5.69
N VAL A 35 3.84 16.80 -5.94
CA VAL A 35 2.86 16.46 -4.90
C VAL A 35 3.47 15.52 -3.86
N ALA A 36 4.23 14.51 -4.28
CA ALA A 36 4.88 13.57 -3.35
C ALA A 36 6.00 14.23 -2.53
N GLU A 37 6.80 15.11 -3.15
CA GLU A 37 7.81 15.91 -2.44
C GLU A 37 7.15 16.82 -1.40
N ARG A 38 6.06 17.50 -1.77
CA ARG A 38 5.33 18.36 -0.86
C ARG A 38 4.80 17.63 0.36
N TRP A 39 4.39 16.37 0.23
CA TRP A 39 3.97 15.58 1.40
C TRP A 39 5.11 15.37 2.40
N TRP A 40 6.30 15.09 1.91
CA TRP A 40 7.49 15.00 2.75
C TRP A 40 7.80 16.35 3.41
N GLU A 41 7.78 17.46 2.66
CA GLU A 41 8.03 18.81 3.18
C GLU A 41 7.06 19.22 4.30
N ILE A 42 5.80 18.77 4.22
CA ILE A 42 4.78 19.02 5.24
C ILE A 42 5.03 18.16 6.50
N GLY A 43 5.88 17.13 6.42
CA GLY A 43 6.30 16.29 7.54
C GLY A 43 5.64 14.91 7.58
N PHE A 44 5.04 14.45 6.48
CA PHE A 44 4.53 13.07 6.41
C PHE A 44 5.68 12.09 6.15
N GLY A 45 5.87 11.13 7.05
CA GLY A 45 6.90 10.09 6.93
C GLY A 45 6.54 8.95 5.99
N THR A 46 5.33 8.91 5.45
CA THR A 46 4.87 7.86 4.53
C THR A 46 3.96 8.44 3.48
N VAL A 47 4.10 8.01 2.23
CA VAL A 47 3.22 8.36 1.11
C VAL A 47 2.67 7.10 0.46
N HIS A 48 1.37 7.11 0.17
CA HIS A 48 0.69 6.03 -0.54
C HIS A 48 0.54 6.41 -2.02
N LEU A 49 1.08 5.59 -2.92
CA LEU A 49 1.07 5.83 -4.36
C LEU A 49 0.17 4.78 -5.02
N VAL A 50 -0.74 5.19 -5.90
CA VAL A 50 -1.65 4.26 -6.59
C VAL A 50 -1.59 4.46 -8.10
N ASP A 51 -1.20 3.44 -8.84
CA ASP A 51 -1.31 3.43 -10.31
C ASP A 51 -2.71 3.01 -10.74
N LEU A 52 -3.58 4.00 -11.03
CA LEU A 52 -4.95 3.73 -11.45
C LEU A 52 -5.01 3.19 -12.87
N ASP A 53 -4.09 3.59 -13.77
CA ASP A 53 -4.07 3.08 -15.14
C ASP A 53 -3.80 1.56 -15.12
N ALA A 54 -2.81 1.12 -14.34
CA ALA A 54 -2.55 -0.31 -14.17
C ALA A 54 -3.67 -1.03 -13.41
N ALA A 55 -4.29 -0.39 -12.42
CA ALA A 55 -5.42 -0.96 -11.69
C ALA A 55 -6.64 -1.22 -12.60
N LEU A 56 -6.90 -0.29 -13.52
CA LEU A 56 -8.01 -0.33 -14.47
C LEU A 56 -7.67 -1.11 -15.76
N GLY A 57 -6.40 -1.38 -16.03
CA GLY A 57 -5.94 -2.08 -17.23
C GLY A 57 -5.79 -1.18 -18.47
N ASP A 58 -5.56 0.12 -18.27
CA ASP A 58 -5.39 1.15 -19.31
C ASP A 58 -3.91 1.58 -19.41
N GLY A 59 -2.99 0.61 -19.45
CA GLY A 59 -1.54 0.84 -19.41
C GLY A 59 -0.97 0.83 -17.99
N ASP A 60 0.16 1.52 -17.80
CA ASP A 60 0.81 1.69 -16.51
C ASP A 60 1.60 3.01 -16.43
N ASN A 61 1.98 3.39 -15.22
CA ASN A 61 2.78 4.58 -14.92
C ASN A 61 4.16 4.24 -14.34
N LEU A 62 4.80 3.13 -14.74
CA LEU A 62 6.04 2.66 -14.09
C LEU A 62 7.17 3.72 -14.10
N ALA A 63 7.43 4.35 -15.25
CA ALA A 63 8.47 5.39 -15.35
C ALA A 63 8.20 6.62 -14.47
N LEU A 64 6.92 6.97 -14.29
CA LEU A 64 6.52 8.06 -13.40
C LEU A 64 6.64 7.65 -11.93
N LEU A 65 6.32 6.40 -11.60
CA LEU A 65 6.56 5.85 -10.27
C LEU A 65 8.05 5.83 -9.94
N GLU A 66 8.92 5.43 -10.86
CA GLU A 66 10.39 5.52 -10.67
C GLU A 66 10.83 6.95 -10.33
N ALA A 67 10.33 7.95 -11.07
CA ALA A 67 10.62 9.35 -10.78
C ALA A 67 10.11 9.79 -9.40
N LEU A 68 8.90 9.37 -9.01
CA LEU A 68 8.29 9.64 -7.70
C LEU A 68 9.11 9.04 -6.55
N LEU A 69 9.47 7.77 -6.69
CA LEU A 69 10.24 7.01 -5.70
C LEU A 69 11.64 7.59 -5.53
N ALA A 70 12.24 8.13 -6.60
CA ALA A 70 13.54 8.80 -6.52
C ALA A 70 13.49 10.22 -5.91
N ALA A 71 12.34 10.90 -5.98
CA ALA A 71 12.20 12.29 -5.55
C ALA A 71 11.85 12.44 -4.05
N THR A 72 11.03 11.54 -3.50
CA THR A 72 10.60 11.64 -2.10
C THR A 72 11.53 10.89 -1.14
N GLN A 73 11.69 11.43 0.07
CA GLN A 73 12.39 10.77 1.18
C GLN A 73 11.42 10.04 2.14
N ALA A 74 10.11 10.18 1.92
CA ALA A 74 9.10 9.47 2.70
C ALA A 74 9.13 7.96 2.39
N GLU A 75 8.74 7.12 3.34
CA GLU A 75 8.48 5.71 3.05
C GLU A 75 7.33 5.59 2.04
N THR A 76 7.47 4.71 1.06
CA THR A 76 6.54 4.58 -0.05
C THR A 76 5.76 3.27 0.03
N GLN A 77 4.44 3.37 -0.18
CA GLN A 77 3.57 2.21 -0.32
C GLN A 77 2.91 2.28 -1.68
N VAL A 78 3.24 1.36 -2.58
CA VAL A 78 2.81 1.44 -3.99
C VAL A 78 1.77 0.37 -4.29
N GLY A 79 0.58 0.80 -4.68
CA GLY A 79 -0.50 -0.05 -5.17
C GLY A 79 -0.83 0.21 -6.64
N GLY A 80 -1.74 -0.59 -7.18
CA GLY A 80 -2.27 -0.42 -8.53
C GLY A 80 -1.77 -1.48 -9.51
N GLY A 81 -2.68 -2.34 -9.94
CA GLY A 81 -2.45 -3.30 -11.04
C GLY A 81 -1.45 -4.42 -10.77
N ILE A 82 -0.97 -4.60 -9.53
CA ILE A 82 0.02 -5.65 -9.20
C ILE A 82 -0.66 -7.03 -9.23
N ARG A 83 -0.54 -7.70 -10.37
CA ARG A 83 -1.20 -8.98 -10.66
C ARG A 83 -0.22 -10.05 -11.13
N ASP A 84 1.08 -9.80 -11.09
CA ASP A 84 2.14 -10.73 -11.49
C ASP A 84 3.46 -10.40 -10.79
N ASP A 85 4.39 -11.34 -10.90
CA ASP A 85 5.71 -11.24 -10.27
C ASP A 85 6.54 -10.15 -10.95
N ASP A 86 6.46 -10.03 -12.28
CA ASP A 86 7.21 -9.04 -13.05
C ASP A 86 6.92 -7.61 -12.58
N ARG A 87 5.64 -7.24 -12.43
CA ARG A 87 5.28 -5.90 -11.94
C ARG A 87 5.65 -5.70 -10.47
N ALA A 88 5.47 -6.73 -9.64
CA ALA A 88 5.86 -6.65 -8.24
C ALA A 88 7.37 -6.39 -8.10
N ASP A 89 8.18 -7.16 -8.82
CA ASP A 89 9.63 -7.07 -8.84
C ASP A 89 10.10 -5.73 -9.41
N ALA A 90 9.49 -5.24 -10.48
CA ALA A 90 9.80 -3.95 -11.08
C ALA A 90 9.58 -2.79 -10.10
N LEU A 91 8.44 -2.73 -9.44
CA LEU A 91 8.14 -1.67 -8.45
C LEU A 91 9.10 -1.73 -7.25
N ILE A 92 9.42 -2.94 -6.83
CA ILE A 92 10.36 -3.20 -5.76
C ILE A 92 11.77 -2.75 -6.12
N ALA A 93 12.21 -3.05 -7.35
CA ALA A 93 13.53 -2.67 -7.87
C ALA A 93 13.63 -1.16 -8.11
N ALA A 94 12.51 -0.51 -8.47
CA ALA A 94 12.39 0.93 -8.60
C ALA A 94 12.50 1.70 -7.26
N GLY A 95 12.47 1.00 -6.12
CA GLY A 95 12.68 1.59 -4.80
C GLY A 95 11.44 1.67 -3.92
N ALA A 96 10.32 1.04 -4.29
CA ALA A 96 9.14 1.02 -3.41
C ALA A 96 9.46 0.29 -2.09
N ASP A 97 9.22 0.93 -0.94
CA ASP A 97 9.46 0.26 0.36
C ASP A 97 8.50 -0.91 0.54
N ARG A 98 7.23 -0.70 0.20
CA ARG A 98 6.18 -1.73 0.24
C ARG A 98 5.33 -1.68 -1.02
N ILE A 99 4.93 -2.86 -1.49
CA ILE A 99 3.93 -3.02 -2.55
C ILE A 99 2.58 -3.47 -1.97
N ILE A 100 1.50 -3.05 -2.61
CA ILE A 100 0.13 -3.33 -2.19
C ILE A 100 -0.58 -4.15 -3.24
N VAL A 101 -0.88 -5.40 -2.90
CA VAL A 101 -1.60 -6.35 -3.74
C VAL A 101 -3.07 -6.43 -3.33
N GLY A 102 -3.97 -6.47 -4.30
CA GLY A 102 -5.41 -6.51 -4.06
C GLY A 102 -6.01 -7.84 -4.53
N THR A 103 -6.79 -7.77 -5.60
CA THR A 103 -7.59 -8.89 -6.12
C THR A 103 -6.84 -10.22 -6.25
N ARG A 104 -5.65 -10.25 -6.85
CA ARG A 104 -4.90 -11.51 -7.03
C ARG A 104 -4.53 -12.18 -5.71
N ALA A 105 -4.23 -11.40 -4.66
CA ALA A 105 -3.90 -11.94 -3.35
C ALA A 105 -5.09 -12.67 -2.69
N LEU A 106 -6.32 -12.27 -3.04
CA LEU A 106 -7.55 -12.91 -2.55
C LEU A 106 -7.97 -14.11 -3.41
N GLU A 107 -7.70 -14.06 -4.71
CA GLU A 107 -8.01 -15.13 -5.67
C GLU A 107 -6.99 -16.27 -5.63
N ASP A 108 -5.72 -15.96 -5.34
CA ASP A 108 -4.59 -16.90 -5.33
C ASP A 108 -3.71 -16.70 -4.08
N PRO A 109 -4.08 -17.30 -2.93
CA PRO A 109 -3.27 -17.25 -1.72
C PRO A 109 -1.90 -17.91 -1.85
N ALA A 110 -1.74 -18.88 -2.76
CA ALA A 110 -0.45 -19.54 -2.97
C ALA A 110 0.56 -18.59 -3.63
N TRP A 111 0.09 -17.80 -4.61
CA TRP A 111 0.88 -16.70 -5.17
C TRP A 111 1.24 -15.66 -4.12
N LEU A 112 0.31 -15.28 -3.25
CA LEU A 112 0.60 -14.33 -2.16
C LEU A 112 1.71 -14.86 -1.23
N VAL A 113 1.64 -16.13 -0.82
CA VAL A 113 2.69 -16.75 0.01
C VAL A 113 4.03 -16.69 -0.69
N GLY A 114 4.12 -17.13 -1.95
CA GLY A 114 5.38 -17.07 -2.71
C GLY A 114 5.91 -15.64 -2.88
N LEU A 115 5.02 -14.66 -3.08
CA LEU A 115 5.41 -13.25 -3.15
C LEU A 115 5.98 -12.74 -1.82
N THR A 116 5.37 -13.10 -0.69
CA THR A 116 5.84 -12.71 0.64
C THR A 116 7.16 -13.38 1.04
N GLU A 117 7.41 -14.60 0.58
CA GLU A 117 8.68 -15.30 0.80
C GLU A 117 9.82 -14.65 0.01
N ARG A 118 9.56 -14.24 -1.24
CA ARG A 118 10.54 -13.53 -2.07
C ARG A 118 10.82 -12.11 -1.56
N HIS A 119 9.80 -11.41 -1.06
CA HIS A 119 9.87 -10.02 -0.62
C HIS A 119 9.42 -9.85 0.83
N PRO A 120 10.21 -10.35 1.81
CA PRO A 120 9.83 -10.33 3.21
C PRO A 120 9.65 -8.90 3.72
N ALA A 121 8.60 -8.68 4.52
CA ALA A 121 8.21 -7.39 5.11
C ALA A 121 7.86 -6.27 4.11
N ARG A 122 7.71 -6.59 2.81
CA ARG A 122 7.47 -5.60 1.75
C ARG A 122 6.14 -5.75 1.03
N VAL A 123 5.31 -6.71 1.42
CA VAL A 123 4.02 -6.97 0.78
C VAL A 123 2.88 -6.61 1.73
N MET A 124 1.94 -5.80 1.26
CA MET A 124 0.71 -5.42 1.94
C MET A 124 -0.50 -5.92 1.12
N VAL A 125 -1.59 -6.28 1.79
CA VAL A 125 -2.84 -6.70 1.12
C VAL A 125 -3.90 -5.63 1.29
N ALA A 126 -4.45 -5.13 0.18
CA ALA A 126 -5.61 -4.25 0.18
C ALA A 126 -6.90 -5.09 0.28
N LEU A 127 -7.76 -4.73 1.23
CA LEU A 127 -9.04 -5.39 1.50
C LEU A 127 -10.17 -4.38 1.46
N ASP A 128 -10.86 -4.31 0.33
CA ASP A 128 -12.06 -3.49 0.20
C ASP A 128 -13.26 -4.21 0.79
N THR A 129 -14.06 -3.51 1.59
CA THR A 129 -15.28 -4.07 2.18
C THR A 129 -16.50 -3.19 1.95
N ARG A 130 -17.66 -3.83 1.77
CA ARG A 130 -18.97 -3.19 1.73
C ARG A 130 -19.98 -4.07 2.45
N ASP A 131 -20.76 -3.48 3.35
CA ASP A 131 -21.78 -4.18 4.16
C ASP A 131 -21.23 -5.43 4.88
N GLY A 132 -20.02 -5.33 5.44
CA GLY A 132 -19.36 -6.43 6.13
C GLY A 132 -18.89 -7.56 5.21
N ARG A 133 -18.80 -7.34 3.89
CA ARG A 133 -18.31 -8.30 2.91
C ARG A 133 -17.07 -7.79 2.20
N VAL A 134 -16.09 -8.67 2.00
CA VAL A 134 -14.90 -8.40 1.20
C VAL A 134 -15.27 -8.40 -0.27
N LEU A 135 -14.86 -7.35 -0.98
CA LEU A 135 -15.08 -7.17 -2.40
C LEU A 135 -13.89 -7.73 -3.19
N SER A 136 -14.19 -8.44 -4.29
CA SER A 136 -13.27 -8.78 -5.38
C SER A 136 -13.74 -8.08 -6.66
N LYS A 137 -12.80 -7.82 -7.58
CA LYS A 137 -13.00 -7.17 -8.90
C LYS A 137 -14.15 -6.16 -8.91
N GLY A 138 -13.92 -4.98 -8.35
CA GLY A 138 -14.76 -3.81 -8.60
C GLY A 138 -16.23 -3.87 -8.15
N SER A 139 -16.69 -4.89 -7.40
CA SER A 139 -17.96 -4.89 -6.62
C SER A 139 -18.44 -6.29 -6.19
N ASN A 140 -17.78 -7.39 -6.56
CA ASN A 140 -18.33 -8.73 -6.36
C ASN A 140 -17.95 -9.29 -4.98
N PRO A 141 -18.90 -9.57 -4.07
CA PRO A 141 -18.57 -10.05 -2.74
C PRO A 141 -18.05 -11.49 -2.79
N ILE A 142 -16.87 -11.73 -2.22
CA ILE A 142 -16.27 -13.07 -2.15
C ILE A 142 -16.31 -13.68 -0.76
N LEU A 143 -16.31 -12.87 0.30
CA LEU A 143 -16.25 -13.35 1.69
C LEU A 143 -17.04 -12.43 2.63
N HIS A 144 -17.59 -12.98 3.72
CA HIS A 144 -18.06 -12.18 4.85
C HIS A 144 -16.85 -11.83 5.72
N ALA A 145 -16.62 -10.56 6.00
CA ALA A 145 -15.47 -10.06 6.77
C ALA A 145 -15.40 -10.63 8.21
N THR A 146 -16.48 -11.28 8.67
CA THR A 146 -16.55 -11.95 9.98
C THR A 146 -16.17 -13.44 9.96
N GLN A 147 -15.56 -13.98 8.91
CA GLN A 147 -15.03 -15.33 8.98
C GLN A 147 -13.70 -15.36 9.75
N ARG A 148 -13.77 -15.58 11.07
CA ARG A 148 -12.66 -16.09 11.87
C ARG A 148 -12.27 -17.49 11.36
N ARG A 149 -11.58 -17.59 10.23
CA ARG A 149 -10.75 -18.78 9.98
C ARG A 149 -9.50 -18.61 10.83
N ARG A 150 -9.41 -19.43 11.87
CA ARG A 150 -8.22 -19.61 12.69
C ARG A 150 -7.10 -20.12 11.76
N PHE A 151 -6.32 -19.21 11.19
CA PHE A 151 -5.03 -19.50 10.57
C PHE A 151 -4.02 -19.69 11.71
N LEU A 152 -4.16 -20.80 12.44
CA LEU A 152 -3.16 -21.30 13.37
C LEU A 152 -3.21 -22.82 13.30
N ALA A 153 -2.26 -23.40 12.55
CA ALA A 153 -1.34 -24.42 13.06
C ALA A 153 -0.55 -25.06 11.91
N SER A 154 0.78 -24.87 11.93
CA SER A 154 1.71 -25.99 12.00
C SER A 154 3.02 -25.51 12.63
N ASP A 155 3.18 -25.85 13.92
CA ASP A 155 4.36 -26.27 14.69
C ASP A 155 5.77 -25.95 14.14
N SER A 156 6.82 -25.67 14.90
CA SER A 156 7.07 -25.37 16.31
C SER A 156 8.59 -25.10 16.42
N SER A 157 9.03 -24.47 17.51
CA SER A 157 10.41 -24.23 17.94
C SER A 157 11.07 -22.91 17.49
N ALA A 158 10.94 -21.89 18.33
CA ALA A 158 12.00 -20.94 18.66
C ALA A 158 11.57 -20.12 19.88
N ASP A 159 12.14 -20.48 21.03
CA ASP A 159 12.56 -19.62 22.14
C ASP A 159 11.73 -18.35 22.43
N THR A 160 10.72 -18.50 23.27
CA THR A 160 10.23 -17.39 24.09
C THR A 160 11.19 -17.17 25.26
N ASN A 161 12.26 -16.41 25.05
CA ASN A 161 12.85 -15.62 26.13
C ASN A 161 13.74 -14.49 25.60
N SER A 162 13.69 -13.35 26.28
CA SER A 162 14.43 -12.10 26.00
C SER A 162 13.78 -11.17 24.97
N CYS A 163 12.94 -10.23 25.43
CA CYS A 163 13.39 -8.83 25.55
C CYS A 163 12.25 -7.99 26.14
N ASN A 164 12.22 -7.87 27.46
CA ASN A 164 11.46 -6.84 28.15
C ASN A 164 12.47 -5.92 28.85
N SER A 165 12.72 -4.73 28.29
CA SER A 165 13.09 -3.50 29.01
C SER A 165 13.63 -2.44 28.06
N ARG A 166 12.78 -1.49 27.64
CA ARG A 166 13.15 -0.07 27.61
C ARG A 166 11.95 0.77 28.03
N ARG A 167 12.00 1.14 29.31
CA ARG A 167 11.19 2.11 30.02
C ARG A 167 11.53 3.50 29.48
N TRP A 168 10.54 4.23 28.98
CA TRP A 168 10.68 5.65 28.62
C TRP A 168 10.21 6.49 29.80
N GLU A 169 11.16 7.06 30.55
CA GLU A 169 10.89 8.06 31.58
C GLU A 169 10.68 9.43 30.91
N LEU A 170 9.47 9.98 31.09
CA LEU A 170 9.13 11.33 30.69
C LEU A 170 9.57 12.29 31.80
N HIS A 171 10.58 13.13 31.53
CA HIS A 171 10.87 14.30 32.34
C HIS A 171 9.79 15.37 32.10
N GLY A 172 8.87 15.51 33.07
CA GLY A 172 8.02 16.69 33.21
C GLY A 172 8.84 17.84 33.78
N LYS A 173 8.82 18.99 33.10
CA LYS A 173 9.24 20.28 33.65
C LYS A 173 8.11 20.84 34.52
N ASP A 174 8.43 21.17 35.77
CA ASP A 174 7.59 22.01 36.63
C ASP A 174 7.41 23.42 36.03
N PRO A 175 6.24 24.05 36.23
CA PRO A 175 6.15 25.50 36.33
C PRO A 175 5.90 25.95 37.77
N GLN A 176 6.53 27.07 38.11
CA GLN A 176 6.32 27.85 39.35
C GLN A 176 4.90 28.38 39.48
#